data_AF-A0A930EWY4-F1
#
_entry.id   AF-A0A930EWY4-F1
#
_cell.length_a   1.000
_cell.length_b   1.000
_cell.length_c   1.000
_cell.angle_alpha   90.00
_cell.angle_beta   90.00
_cell.angle_gamma   90.00
#
_symmetry.space_group_name_H-M   'P 1'
#
loop_
_entity.id
_entity.type
_entity.pdbx_description
1 polymer ?
#
loop_
_entity_poly.entity_id
_entity_poly.type
_entity_poly.pdbx_seq_one_letter_code
_entity_poly.pdbx_strand_id
1 'polypeptide(L)'
;MLGYENEKLEFNYKKSCGLWLIAISIVIVIATLIGGKQIINMQVFSIGYMICFFSINMNKGLLNKLSTGSSTKFQKNISRYSIILLFVLMAFLGGPFFDTENWRMIWLGALLATALHFFPFYFVHGKSMILLGIM
;
A
#
# COMPACT_ATOMS: atom_id res chain seq x y z
N MET A 1 -1.90 10.39 20.66
CA MET A 1 -3.11 11.14 20.27
C MET A 1 -3.13 11.25 18.74
N LEU A 2 -4.22 10.86 18.06
CA LEU A 2 -4.29 10.90 16.59
C LEU A 2 -4.22 12.33 16.03
N GLY A 3 -4.59 13.34 16.83
CA GLY A 3 -4.51 14.75 16.47
C GLY A 3 -5.67 15.23 15.60
N TYR A 4 -6.83 14.58 15.68
CA TYR A 4 -8.04 15.04 15.00
C TYR A 4 -8.66 16.22 15.76
N GLU A 5 -8.60 17.40 15.17
CA GLU A 5 -9.09 18.65 15.76
C GLU A 5 -10.18 19.28 14.87
N ASN A 6 -11.15 18.47 14.43
CA ASN A 6 -12.17 18.88 13.44
C ASN A 6 -11.58 19.46 12.14
N GLU A 7 -10.36 19.05 11.81
CA GLU A 7 -9.68 19.46 10.58
C GLU A 7 -10.46 18.95 9.36
N LYS A 8 -10.59 19.82 8.34
CA LYS A 8 -11.18 19.42 7.06
C LYS A 8 -10.26 18.40 6.38
N LEU A 9 -10.81 17.25 6.01
CA LEU A 9 -10.06 16.22 5.29
C LEU A 9 -9.81 16.68 3.86
N GLU A 10 -8.54 16.85 3.51
CA GLU A 10 -8.11 17.15 2.15
C GLU A 10 -7.29 15.99 1.59
N PHE A 11 -7.70 15.46 0.44
CA PHE A 11 -7.09 14.27 -0.15
C PHE A 11 -5.94 14.65 -1.09
N ASN A 12 -5.03 15.50 -0.59
CA ASN A 12 -4.06 16.22 -1.41
C ASN A 12 -3.09 15.31 -2.18
N TYR A 13 -2.79 14.11 -1.66
CA TYR A 13 -1.88 13.14 -2.28
C TYR A 13 -2.60 12.03 -3.06
N LYS A 14 -3.91 12.16 -3.34
CA LYS A 14 -4.70 11.11 -4.00
C LYS A 14 -4.16 10.70 -5.38
N LYS A 15 -3.66 11.66 -6.17
CA LYS A 15 -3.06 11.38 -7.49
C LYS A 15 -1.80 10.52 -7.38
N SER A 16 -0.93 10.83 -6.41
CA SER A 16 0.28 10.04 -6.15
C SER A 16 -0.06 8.64 -5.64
N CYS A 17 -1.05 8.50 -4.76
CA CYS A 17 -1.55 7.19 -4.33
C CYS A 17 -2.07 6.37 -5.53
N GLY A 18 -2.86 6.97 -6.42
CA GLY A 18 -3.32 6.30 -7.64
C GLY A 18 -2.17 5.85 -8.55
N LEU A 19 -1.17 6.72 -8.78
CA LEU A 19 0.03 6.38 -9.55
C LEU A 19 0.81 5.21 -8.91
N TRP A 20 0.96 5.22 -7.58
CA TRP A 20 1.58 4.14 -6.83
C TRP A 20 0.86 2.81 -7.03
N LEU A 21 -0.47 2.80 -6.92
CA LEU A 21 -1.29 1.61 -7.10
C LEU A 21 -1.20 1.03 -8.52
N ILE A 22 -1.21 1.89 -9.55
CA ILE A 22 -1.02 1.47 -10.93
C ILE A 22 0.37 0.84 -11.10
N ALA A 23 1.41 1.52 -10.64
CA ALA A 23 2.79 1.04 -10.77
C ALA A 23 2.99 -0.33 -10.09
N ILE A 24 2.51 -0.49 -8.85
CA ILE A 24 2.66 -1.76 -8.16
C ILE A 24 1.79 -2.87 -8.77
N SER A 25 0.61 -2.55 -9.31
CA SER A 25 -0.20 -3.54 -10.03
C SER A 25 0.51 -4.09 -11.26
N ILE A 26 1.23 -3.25 -12.00
CA ILE A 26 2.03 -3.67 -13.17
C ILE A 26 3.15 -4.61 -12.71
N VAL A 27 3.85 -4.26 -11.63
CA VAL A 27 4.90 -5.12 -11.05
C VAL A 27 4.33 -6.48 -10.62
N ILE A 28 3.18 -6.49 -9.95
CA ILE A 28 2.51 -7.73 -9.52
C ILE A 28 2.14 -8.59 -10.73
N VAL A 29 1.58 -8.00 -11.79
CA VAL A 29 1.23 -8.73 -13.02
C VAL A 29 2.48 -9.36 -13.64
N ILE A 30 3.57 -8.60 -13.81
CA ILE A 30 4.82 -9.10 -14.38
C ILE A 30 5.40 -10.22 -13.50
N ALA A 31 5.44 -10.02 -12.18
CA ALA A 31 5.96 -11.02 -11.26
C ALA A 31 5.09 -12.29 -11.21
N THR A 32 3.78 -12.17 -11.43
CA THR A 32 2.85 -13.30 -11.50
C THR A 32 3.11 -14.14 -12.77
N LEU A 33 3.33 -13.48 -13.91
CA LEU A 33 3.63 -14.18 -15.17
C LEU A 33 4.90 -15.05 -15.11
N ILE A 34 5.83 -14.72 -14.22
CA ILE A 34 7.14 -15.38 -14.06
C ILE A 34 7.20 -16.20 -12.75
N GLY A 35 6.11 -16.25 -11.96
CA GLY A 35 6.15 -16.67 -10.56
C GLY A 35 6.28 -18.18 -10.30
N GLY A 36 5.85 -19.04 -11.22
CA GLY A 36 5.96 -20.50 -11.08
C GLY A 36 5.40 -21.01 -9.75
N LYS A 37 6.18 -21.81 -9.01
CA LYS A 37 5.80 -22.36 -7.68
C LYS A 37 5.45 -21.26 -6.66
N GLN A 38 6.14 -20.12 -6.72
CA GLN A 38 5.90 -19.00 -5.81
C GLN A 38 4.63 -18.22 -6.16
N ILE A 39 3.98 -18.47 -7.31
CA ILE A 39 2.83 -17.71 -7.87
C ILE A 39 3.21 -16.30 -8.29
N ILE A 40 3.83 -15.51 -7.42
CA ILE A 40 4.43 -14.22 -7.71
C ILE A 40 5.94 -14.36 -7.46
N ASN A 41 6.75 -14.11 -8.49
CA ASN A 41 8.20 -14.21 -8.41
C ASN A 41 8.75 -13.18 -7.39
N MET A 42 9.34 -13.65 -6.30
CA MET A 42 9.73 -12.78 -5.19
C MET A 42 10.82 -11.78 -5.59
N GLN A 43 11.79 -12.18 -6.43
CA GLN A 43 12.87 -11.30 -6.88
C GLN A 43 12.34 -10.18 -7.79
N VAL A 44 11.52 -10.53 -8.79
CA VAL A 44 10.91 -9.56 -9.69
C VAL A 44 10.00 -8.60 -8.93
N PHE A 45 9.17 -9.12 -8.03
CA PHE A 45 8.30 -8.30 -7.18
C PHE A 45 9.12 -7.36 -6.28
N SER A 46 10.14 -7.86 -5.58
CA SER A 46 10.95 -7.05 -4.66
C SER A 46 11.72 -5.95 -5.38
N ILE A 47 12.36 -6.26 -6.51
CA ILE A 47 13.09 -5.27 -7.31
C ILE A 47 12.12 -4.23 -7.87
N GLY A 48 11.02 -4.66 -8.47
CA GLY A 48 9.99 -3.77 -9.01
C GLY A 48 9.38 -2.86 -7.96
N TYR A 49 9.04 -3.42 -6.78
CA TYR A 49 8.54 -2.67 -5.64
C TYR A 49 9.51 -1.56 -5.23
N MET A 50 10.80 -1.89 -5.06
CA MET A 50 11.81 -0.93 -4.63
C MET A 50 11.99 0.19 -5.65
N ILE A 51 12.08 -0.15 -6.94
CA ILE A 51 12.15 0.84 -8.02
C ILE A 51 10.95 1.78 -7.96
N CYS A 52 9.73 1.24 -7.95
CA CYS A 52 8.53 2.06 -7.86
C CYS A 52 8.52 2.93 -6.60
N PHE A 53 8.96 2.39 -5.46
CA PHE A 53 8.92 3.09 -4.18
C PHE A 53 9.85 4.31 -4.19
N PHE A 54 11.08 4.15 -4.68
CA PHE A 54 12.01 5.26 -4.80
C PHE A 54 11.56 6.27 -5.87
N SER A 55 11.09 5.80 -7.02
CA SER A 55 10.69 6.68 -8.12
C SER A 55 9.43 7.50 -7.81
N ILE A 56 8.52 6.98 -6.98
CA ILE A 56 7.23 7.62 -6.66
C ILE A 56 7.21 8.16 -5.24
N ASN A 57 7.31 7.30 -4.23
CA ASN A 57 7.08 7.67 -2.82
C ASN A 57 8.23 8.43 -2.18
N MET A 58 9.46 8.29 -2.68
CA MET A 58 10.61 9.10 -2.21
C MET A 58 10.91 10.32 -3.09
N ASN A 59 10.28 10.42 -4.26
CA ASN A 59 10.50 11.52 -5.19
C ASN A 59 9.66 12.75 -4.81
N LYS A 60 10.22 13.61 -3.95
CA LYS A 60 9.56 14.84 -3.49
C LYS A 60 9.11 15.75 -4.64
N GLY A 61 9.87 15.82 -5.73
CA GLY A 61 9.50 16.63 -6.90
C GLY A 61 8.23 16.13 -7.57
N LEU A 62 8.12 14.82 -7.78
CA LEU A 62 6.92 14.19 -8.33
C LEU A 62 5.73 14.31 -7.36
N LEU A 63 5.95 14.04 -6.07
CA LEU A 63 4.92 14.15 -5.05
C LEU A 63 4.34 15.56 -4.98
N ASN A 64 5.20 16.59 -4.96
CA ASN A 64 4.77 17.98 -4.93
C ASN A 64 4.00 18.36 -6.20
N LYS A 65 4.44 17.91 -7.37
CA LYS A 65 3.75 18.14 -8.65
C LYS A 65 2.36 17.52 -8.70
N LEU A 66 2.18 16.35 -8.07
CA LEU A 66 0.89 15.65 -8.03
C LEU A 66 0.00 16.10 -6.88
N SER A 67 0.57 16.73 -5.85
CA SER A 67 -0.17 17.20 -4.68
C SER A 67 -0.97 18.46 -4.97
N THR A 68 -2.14 18.60 -4.35
CA THR A 68 -2.95 19.84 -4.38
C THR A 68 -2.81 20.69 -3.12
N GLY A 69 -1.94 20.30 -2.20
CA GLY A 69 -1.77 20.91 -0.89
C GLY A 69 -0.97 20.01 0.05
N SER A 70 -0.91 20.36 1.33
CA SER A 70 -0.18 19.59 2.33
C SER A 70 -1.12 18.69 3.15
N SER A 71 -0.60 17.61 3.74
CA SER A 71 -1.37 16.77 4.67
C SER A 71 -1.37 17.39 6.07
N THR A 72 -2.52 17.28 6.74
CA THR A 72 -2.66 17.70 8.14
C THR A 72 -1.90 16.79 9.10
N LYS A 73 -1.76 17.20 10.38
CA LYS A 73 -1.09 16.37 11.40
C LYS A 73 -1.84 15.06 11.61
N PHE A 74 -3.17 15.10 11.63
CA PHE A 74 -4.01 13.91 11.69
C PHE A 74 -3.75 12.95 10.53
N GLN A 75 -3.80 13.42 9.28
CA GLN A 75 -3.61 12.57 8.11
C GLN A 75 -2.20 11.96 8.04
N LYS A 76 -1.16 12.71 8.45
CA LYS A 76 0.21 12.19 8.59
C LYS A 76 0.30 11.07 9.63
N ASN A 77 -0.36 11.24 10.78
CA ASN A 77 -0.41 10.22 11.81
C ASN A 77 -1.14 8.96 11.34
N ILE A 78 -2.33 9.11 10.75
CA ILE A 78 -3.09 7.99 10.19
C ILE A 78 -2.26 7.27 9.14
N SER A 79 -1.66 7.98 8.17
CA SER A 79 -0.83 7.35 7.15
C SER A 79 0.29 6.48 7.73
N ARG A 80 0.97 6.97 8.78
CA ARG A 80 2.01 6.21 9.46
C ARG A 80 1.46 4.97 10.17
N TYR A 81 0.35 5.12 10.90
CA TYR A 81 -0.28 3.98 11.58
C TYR A 81 -0.84 2.95 10.58
N SER A 82 -1.39 3.39 9.45
CA SER A 82 -1.81 2.50 8.37
C SER A 82 -0.63 1.65 7.87
N ILE A 83 0.52 2.26 7.61
CA ILE A 83 1.71 1.53 7.14
C ILE A 83 2.21 0.53 8.20
N ILE A 84 2.25 0.93 9.48
CA ILE A 84 2.61 0.00 10.56
C ILE A 84 1.62 -1.17 10.62
N LEU A 85 0.31 -0.88 10.51
CA LEU A 85 -0.73 -1.90 10.47
C LEU A 85 -0.54 -2.88 9.32
N LEU A 86 -0.14 -2.43 8.13
CA LEU A 86 0.13 -3.33 6.99
C LEU A 86 1.18 -4.38 7.35
N PHE A 87 2.33 -3.98 7.87
CA PHE A 87 3.40 -4.91 8.21
C PHE A 87 3.02 -5.87 9.34
N VAL A 88 2.29 -5.37 10.35
CA VAL A 88 1.74 -6.21 11.42
C VAL A 88 0.80 -7.26 10.83
N LEU A 89 -0.15 -6.86 9.98
CA LEU A 89 -1.08 -7.78 9.34
C LEU A 89 -0.38 -8.78 8.44
N MET A 90 0.62 -8.38 7.65
CA MET A 90 1.40 -9.30 6.82
C MET A 90 2.11 -10.37 7.66
N ALA A 91 2.69 -9.98 8.80
CA ALA A 91 3.36 -10.92 9.70
C ALA A 91 2.39 -11.95 10.30
N PHE A 92 1.16 -11.56 10.62
CA PHE A 92 0.17 -12.48 11.20
C PHE A 92 -0.61 -13.30 10.16
N LEU A 93 -0.94 -12.71 9.01
CA LEU A 93 -1.80 -13.34 8.01
C LEU A 93 -1.02 -14.15 6.96
N GLY A 94 0.16 -13.68 6.55
CA GLY A 94 1.01 -14.37 5.58
C GLY A 94 2.19 -15.10 6.23
N GLY A 95 2.78 -14.51 7.27
CA GLY A 95 3.98 -15.00 7.95
C GLY A 95 3.98 -16.49 8.34
N PRO A 96 2.92 -17.03 8.98
CA PRO A 96 2.90 -18.42 9.44
C PRO A 96 3.04 -19.46 8.33
N PHE A 97 2.74 -19.09 7.08
CA PHE A 97 2.73 -20.02 5.95
C PHE A 97 4.09 -20.14 5.23
N PHE A 98 5.08 -19.31 5.59
CA PHE A 98 6.42 -19.35 5.00
C PHE A 98 7.19 -20.63 5.33
N ASP A 99 7.04 -21.18 6.54
CA ASP A 99 7.72 -22.42 6.97
C ASP A 99 7.32 -23.61 6.08
N THR A 100 6.03 -23.68 5.73
CA THR A 100 5.48 -24.73 4.86
C THR A 100 5.58 -24.42 3.36
N GLU A 101 6.18 -23.29 2.98
CA GLU A 101 6.18 -22.76 1.61
C GLU A 101 4.78 -22.75 0.95
N ASN A 102 3.72 -22.52 1.72
CA ASN A 102 2.36 -22.46 1.18
C ASN A 102 2.12 -21.10 0.52
N TRP A 103 2.68 -20.93 -0.68
CA TRP A 103 2.68 -19.68 -1.43
C TRP A 103 1.27 -19.12 -1.68
N ARG A 104 0.26 -19.99 -1.83
CA ARG A 104 -1.14 -19.58 -1.96
C ARG A 104 -1.61 -18.82 -0.72
N MET A 105 -1.37 -19.37 0.46
CA MET A 105 -1.78 -18.75 1.72
C MET A 105 -0.94 -17.52 2.05
N ILE A 106 0.36 -17.51 1.71
CA ILE A 106 1.22 -16.33 1.85
C ILE A 106 0.65 -15.15 1.06
N TRP A 107 0.35 -15.35 -0.23
CA TRP A 107 -0.18 -14.28 -1.07
C TRP A 107 -1.60 -13.88 -0.70
N LEU A 108 -2.45 -14.84 -0.33
CA LEU A 108 -3.78 -14.53 0.19
C LEU A 108 -3.70 -13.66 1.46
N GLY A 109 -2.80 -14.01 2.38
CA GLY A 109 -2.54 -13.22 3.59
C GLY A 109 -2.01 -11.82 3.28
N ALA A 110 -1.10 -11.68 2.32
CA ALA A 110 -0.57 -10.38 1.89
C ALA A 110 -1.64 -9.50 1.23
N LEU A 111 -2.48 -10.08 0.36
CA LEU A 111 -3.60 -9.37 -0.28
C LEU A 111 -4.65 -8.95 0.74
N LEU A 112 -5.01 -9.82 1.68
CA LEU A 112 -5.94 -9.49 2.76
C LEU A 112 -5.37 -8.40 3.69
N ALA A 113 -4.09 -8.48 4.04
CA ALA A 113 -3.42 -7.43 4.80
C ALA A 113 -3.47 -6.08 4.07
N THR A 114 -3.28 -6.09 2.75
CA THR A 114 -3.36 -4.89 1.89
C THR A 114 -4.78 -4.30 1.85
N ALA A 115 -5.80 -5.15 1.68
CA ALA A 115 -7.20 -4.73 1.70
C ALA A 115 -7.58 -4.07 3.03
N LEU A 116 -7.23 -4.71 4.15
CA LEU A 116 -7.50 -4.18 5.49
C LEU A 116 -6.76 -2.86 5.76
N HIS A 117 -5.53 -2.76 5.28
CA HIS A 117 -4.71 -1.56 5.37
C HIS A 117 -5.31 -0.34 4.64
N PHE A 118 -6.15 -0.54 3.62
CA PHE A 118 -6.80 0.57 2.93
C PHE A 118 -7.90 1.26 3.75
N PHE A 119 -8.56 0.58 4.71
CA PHE A 119 -9.64 1.20 5.48
C PHE A 119 -9.18 2.43 6.27
N PRO A 120 -8.09 2.40 7.05
CA PRO A 120 -7.60 3.62 7.71
C PRO A 120 -7.16 4.70 6.70
N PHE A 121 -6.70 4.32 5.51
CA PHE A 121 -6.35 5.27 4.46
C PHE A 121 -7.55 6.03 3.87
N TYR A 122 -8.80 5.66 4.20
CA TYR A 122 -9.98 6.47 3.93
C TYR A 122 -9.81 7.93 4.37
N PHE A 123 -9.21 8.17 5.54
CA PHE A 123 -9.01 9.51 6.07
C PHE A 123 -7.94 10.33 5.29
N VAL A 124 -7.14 9.68 4.44
CA VAL A 124 -6.03 10.31 3.70
C VAL A 124 -6.31 10.41 2.20
N HIS A 125 -7.03 9.45 1.62
CA HIS A 125 -7.30 9.39 0.17
C HIS A 125 -8.79 9.30 -0.19
N GLY A 126 -9.67 9.26 0.81
CA GLY A 126 -11.12 9.32 0.66
C GLY A 126 -11.79 8.00 0.30
N LYS A 127 -13.03 8.08 -0.17
CA LYS A 127 -13.95 6.94 -0.39
C LYS A 127 -13.40 5.83 -1.28
N SER A 128 -12.50 6.13 -2.22
CA SER A 128 -11.88 5.12 -3.09
C SER A 128 -11.11 4.05 -2.31
N MET A 129 -10.58 4.38 -1.12
CA MET A 129 -9.87 3.40 -0.30
C MET A 129 -10.82 2.34 0.29
N ILE A 130 -12.07 2.71 0.59
CA ILE A 130 -13.09 1.76 1.04
C ILE A 130 -13.39 0.77 -0.08
N LEU A 131 -13.57 1.27 -1.31
CA LEU A 131 -13.81 0.41 -2.47
C LEU A 131 -12.65 -0.57 -2.69
N LEU A 132 -11.41 -0.07 -2.65
CA LEU A 132 -10.21 -0.91 -2.79
C LEU A 132 -10.03 -1.91 -1.64
N GLY A 133 -10.55 -1.61 -0.44
CA GLY A 133 -10.50 -2.55 0.68
C GLY A 133 -11.56 -3.65 0.63
N ILE A 134 -12.59 -3.49 -0.22
CA ILE A 134 -13.69 -4.47 -0.40
C ILE A 134 -13.44 -5.37 -1.61
N MET A 135 -12.86 -4.82 -2.69
CA MET A 135 -12.51 -5.54 -3.93
C MET A 135 -11.21 -6.33 -3.78
#